data_AF-A0AAN0S9H0-F1
#
_entry.id   AF-A0AAN0S9H0-F1
#
_cell.length_a   1.000
_cell.length_b   1.000
_cell.length_c   1.000
_cell.angle_alpha   90.00
_cell.angle_beta   90.00
_cell.angle_gamma   90.00
#
_symmetry.space_group_name_H-M   'P 1'
#
loop_
_entity.id
_entity.type
_entity.pdbx_description
1 polymer ?
#
loop_
_entity_poly.entity_id
_entity_poly.type
_entity_poly.pdbx_seq_one_letter_code
_entity_poly.pdbx_strand_id
1 'polypeptide(L)'
;MQQGMLSSVLLCTSLLIGAPTVAAKEMQPEKAELLLQDKQIHLKVAELLQYAVEDNIDSLNFALERLSLPQQEVARFLLLKKIEDQNVILTPKMALFVEHQKAMVPTYQVLERGDGYEFSIPAFNYPAIASRLLKQWQQDQSTLEFVLSAERGELDLKQWLSGSDYQIQAREALLIRELDSLSPEAVQGLVVQLTGEAVTSWLPSSQVMVRLAQVSENPDVYKLLWLMRADFQSQSELSRLAKVGDEFSVNQIMLASHNPSLKEQAIKELTRIKPMTDEVKAFLIDRMAIRDEASMVATELANQGYTSWLEELASHNQKVRSSAILNVLSQ
;
A
#
# COMPACT_ATOMS: atom_id res chain seq x y z
N MET A 1 -12.17 -25.15 -62.20
CA MET A 1 -11.47 -25.65 -61.00
C MET A 1 -9.93 -25.56 -61.06
N GLN A 2 -9.31 -24.93 -62.07
CA GLN A 2 -7.83 -24.85 -62.16
C GLN A 2 -7.20 -23.58 -61.57
N GLN A 3 -7.97 -22.51 -61.30
CA GLN A 3 -7.42 -21.28 -60.73
C GLN A 3 -7.26 -21.32 -59.19
N GLY A 4 -8.04 -22.15 -58.50
CA GLY A 4 -7.92 -22.34 -57.04
C GLY A 4 -6.71 -23.19 -56.61
N MET A 5 -6.11 -23.96 -57.54
CA MET A 5 -4.89 -24.74 -57.28
C MET A 5 -3.62 -23.89 -57.38
N LEU A 6 -3.62 -22.83 -58.20
CA LEU A 6 -2.45 -21.95 -58.32
C LEU A 6 -2.32 -21.00 -57.12
N SER A 7 -3.45 -20.52 -56.58
CA SER A 7 -3.48 -19.68 -55.38
C SER A 7 -3.04 -20.44 -54.12
N SER A 8 -3.34 -21.75 -54.03
CA SER A 8 -2.91 -22.59 -52.91
C SER A 8 -1.42 -22.95 -52.98
N VAL A 9 -0.84 -23.10 -54.17
CA VAL A 9 0.62 -23.29 -54.33
C VAL A 9 1.40 -22.01 -54.01
N LEU A 10 0.87 -20.83 -54.38
CA LEU A 10 1.46 -19.54 -53.99
C LEU A 10 1.38 -19.26 -52.49
N LEU A 11 0.28 -19.66 -51.83
CA LEU A 11 0.15 -19.52 -50.38
C LEU A 11 1.13 -20.46 -49.64
N CYS A 12 1.26 -21.72 -50.09
CA CYS A 12 2.18 -22.68 -49.48
C CYS A 12 3.66 -22.32 -49.68
N THR A 13 4.03 -21.66 -50.78
CA THR A 13 5.41 -21.18 -50.99
C THR A 13 5.72 -19.94 -50.15
N SER A 14 4.74 -19.08 -49.85
CA SER A 14 4.92 -17.95 -48.92
C SER A 14 5.11 -18.36 -47.45
N LEU A 15 4.55 -19.51 -47.04
CA LEU A 15 4.71 -20.06 -45.68
C LEU A 15 6.04 -20.79 -45.46
N LEU A 16 6.75 -21.16 -46.54
CA LEU A 16 8.08 -21.80 -46.47
C LEU A 16 9.24 -20.79 -46.40
N ILE A 17 8.98 -19.52 -46.70
CA ILE A 17 9.90 -18.43 -46.38
C ILE A 17 9.62 -18.07 -44.92
N GLY A 18 10.13 -18.90 -44.02
CA GLY A 18 10.01 -18.68 -42.58
C GLY A 18 10.39 -17.24 -42.24
N ALA A 19 9.54 -16.57 -41.47
CA ALA A 19 9.94 -15.37 -40.77
C ALA A 19 11.27 -15.68 -40.05
N PRO A 20 12.28 -14.79 -40.09
CA PRO A 20 13.50 -15.01 -39.34
C PRO A 20 13.10 -15.14 -37.87
N THR A 21 13.15 -16.36 -37.35
CA THR A 21 13.12 -16.59 -35.91
C THR A 21 14.39 -15.93 -35.40
N VAL A 22 14.25 -14.78 -34.76
CA VAL A 22 15.35 -14.12 -34.04
C VAL A 22 15.69 -15.04 -32.87
N ALA A 23 16.53 -16.04 -33.15
CA ALA A 23 17.03 -16.95 -32.14
C ALA A 23 17.91 -16.14 -31.18
N ALA A 24 17.59 -16.19 -29.90
CA ALA A 24 18.40 -15.58 -28.87
C ALA A 24 19.84 -16.13 -28.95
N LYS A 25 20.82 -15.25 -28.85
CA LYS A 25 22.23 -15.56 -28.99
C LYS A 25 22.84 -15.83 -27.63
N GLU A 26 23.28 -17.06 -27.42
CA GLU A 26 23.99 -17.43 -26.19
C GLU A 26 25.31 -16.64 -26.06
N MET A 27 25.58 -16.15 -24.85
CA MET A 27 26.78 -15.44 -24.45
C MET A 27 27.37 -16.13 -23.21
N GLN A 28 28.69 -16.34 -23.22
CA GLN A 28 29.43 -16.82 -22.06
C GLN A 28 29.32 -15.82 -20.90
N PRO A 29 29.09 -16.26 -19.65
CA PRO A 29 28.95 -15.38 -18.49
C PRO A 29 30.12 -14.39 -18.34
N GLU A 30 31.37 -14.86 -18.48
CA GLU A 30 32.56 -14.01 -18.31
C GLU A 30 32.61 -12.89 -19.36
N LYS A 31 32.11 -13.16 -20.57
CA LYS A 31 32.03 -12.15 -21.63
C LYS A 31 31.00 -11.07 -21.30
N ALA A 32 29.87 -11.44 -20.70
CA ALA A 32 28.87 -10.47 -20.26
C ALA A 32 29.44 -9.55 -19.16
N GLU A 33 30.16 -10.12 -18.19
CA GLU A 33 30.82 -9.36 -17.13
C GLU A 33 31.89 -8.41 -17.65
N LEU A 34 32.74 -8.87 -18.59
CA LEU A 34 33.75 -8.02 -19.22
C LEU A 34 33.13 -6.81 -19.94
N LEU A 35 32.00 -7.01 -20.63
CA LEU A 35 31.28 -5.92 -21.30
C LEU A 35 30.70 -4.93 -20.30
N LEU A 36 30.18 -5.39 -19.16
CA LEU A 36 29.69 -4.51 -18.09
C LEU A 36 30.80 -3.66 -17.46
N GLN A 37 32.07 -4.06 -17.59
CA GLN A 37 33.22 -3.34 -17.05
C GLN A 37 33.95 -2.48 -18.11
N ASP A 38 33.49 -2.49 -19.36
CA ASP A 38 34.15 -1.77 -20.46
C ASP A 38 34.08 -0.24 -20.27
N LYS A 39 35.25 0.38 -20.14
CA LYS A 39 35.39 1.82 -19.92
C LYS A 39 34.80 2.67 -21.05
N GLN A 40 34.89 2.24 -22.30
CA GLN A 40 34.34 2.99 -23.43
C GLN A 40 32.81 2.99 -23.39
N ILE A 41 32.20 1.86 -23.03
CA ILE A 41 30.76 1.76 -22.84
C ILE A 41 30.32 2.66 -21.68
N HIS A 42 31.04 2.67 -20.55
CA HIS A 42 30.73 3.55 -19.43
C HIS A 42 30.78 5.04 -19.77
N LEU A 43 31.77 5.47 -20.56
CA LEU A 43 31.86 6.84 -21.07
C LEU A 43 30.67 7.17 -21.97
N LYS A 44 30.32 6.26 -22.88
CA LYS A 44 29.16 6.46 -23.75
C LYS A 44 27.85 6.53 -22.96
N VAL A 45 27.69 5.67 -21.96
CA VAL A 45 26.52 5.68 -21.06
C VAL A 45 26.45 6.98 -20.26
N ALA A 46 27.59 7.58 -19.87
CA ALA A 46 27.58 8.88 -19.22
C ALA A 46 27.09 10.00 -20.17
N GLU A 47 27.48 9.97 -21.45
CA GLU A 47 26.94 10.87 -22.48
C GLU A 47 25.44 10.66 -22.69
N LEU A 48 24.99 9.40 -22.80
CA LEU A 48 23.56 9.07 -22.92
C LEU A 48 22.77 9.55 -21.70
N LEU A 49 23.33 9.41 -20.50
CA LEU A 49 22.73 9.92 -19.27
C LEU A 49 22.63 11.44 -19.28
N GLN A 50 23.59 12.15 -19.87
CA GLN A 50 23.50 13.60 -20.01
C GLN A 50 22.30 14.00 -20.88
N TYR A 51 22.12 13.38 -22.05
CA TYR A 51 20.94 13.62 -22.88
C TYR A 51 19.63 13.29 -22.14
N ALA A 52 19.66 12.28 -21.29
CA ALA A 52 18.52 11.91 -20.46
C ALA A 52 18.17 12.98 -19.41
N VAL A 53 19.16 13.53 -18.71
CA VAL A 53 18.99 14.60 -17.72
C VAL A 53 18.54 15.91 -18.36
N GLU A 54 19.01 16.18 -19.59
CA GLU A 54 18.64 17.38 -20.37
C GLU A 54 17.30 17.23 -21.12
N ASP A 55 16.56 16.13 -20.94
CA ASP A 55 15.31 15.79 -21.65
C ASP A 55 15.46 15.77 -23.20
N ASN A 56 16.67 15.55 -23.71
CA ASN A 56 16.98 15.46 -25.14
C ASN A 56 16.85 14.01 -25.64
N ILE A 57 15.61 13.51 -25.59
CA ILE A 57 15.29 12.10 -25.86
C ILE A 57 15.58 11.68 -27.31
N ASP A 58 15.44 12.60 -28.27
CA ASP A 58 15.73 12.32 -29.68
C ASP A 58 17.23 12.04 -29.88
N SER A 59 18.10 12.86 -29.25
CA SER A 59 19.55 12.65 -29.31
C SER A 59 19.98 11.41 -28.54
N LEU A 60 19.33 11.11 -27.42
CA LEU A 60 19.52 9.88 -26.67
C LEU A 60 19.23 8.64 -27.52
N ASN A 61 18.04 8.58 -28.12
CA ASN A 61 17.61 7.49 -29.00
C ASN A 61 18.59 7.32 -30.16
N PHE A 62 18.90 8.41 -30.86
CA PHE A 62 19.81 8.38 -31.99
C PHE A 62 21.21 7.89 -31.60
N ALA A 63 21.76 8.38 -30.48
CA ALA A 63 23.07 7.96 -30.01
C ALA A 63 23.11 6.49 -29.56
N LEU A 64 22.02 5.99 -28.98
CA LEU A 64 21.87 4.61 -28.55
C LEU A 64 21.71 3.65 -29.74
N GLU A 65 20.90 4.00 -30.72
CA GLU A 65 20.63 3.16 -31.90
C GLU A 65 21.87 2.95 -32.79
N ARG A 66 22.82 3.89 -32.75
CA ARG A 66 24.07 3.81 -33.49
C ARG A 66 25.10 2.86 -32.89
N LEU A 67 24.90 2.39 -31.67
CA LEU A 67 25.77 1.39 -31.07
C LEU A 67 25.52 0.03 -31.73
N SER A 68 26.61 -0.70 -31.99
CA SER A 68 26.52 -2.06 -32.49
C SER A 68 26.19 -3.04 -31.36
N LEU A 69 25.53 -4.15 -31.69
CA LEU A 69 25.41 -5.28 -30.77
C LEU A 69 26.80 -5.94 -30.57
N PRO A 70 27.18 -6.34 -29.35
CA PRO A 70 26.39 -6.36 -28.10
C PRO A 70 26.40 -5.06 -27.29
N GLN A 71 27.27 -4.10 -27.61
CA GLN A 71 27.47 -2.88 -26.82
C GLN A 71 26.19 -2.06 -26.63
N GLN A 72 25.29 -2.08 -27.61
CA GLN A 72 23.99 -1.43 -27.54
C GLN A 72 23.12 -1.94 -26.37
N GLU A 73 23.03 -3.26 -26.16
CA GLU A 73 22.25 -3.82 -25.05
C GLU A 73 22.90 -3.58 -23.70
N VAL A 74 24.23 -3.61 -23.65
CA VAL A 74 25.00 -3.23 -22.46
C VAL A 74 24.71 -1.76 -22.11
N ALA A 75 24.73 -0.87 -23.10
CA ALA A 75 24.44 0.54 -22.92
C ALA A 75 23.00 0.79 -22.46
N ARG A 76 22.00 0.08 -23.04
CA ARG A 76 20.60 0.11 -22.55
C ARG A 76 20.52 -0.25 -21.08
N PHE A 77 21.14 -1.38 -20.70
CA PHE A 77 21.12 -1.87 -19.34
C PHE A 77 21.79 -0.91 -18.36
N LEU A 78 23.01 -0.47 -18.67
CA LEU A 78 23.76 0.44 -17.80
C LEU A 78 23.10 1.83 -17.71
N LEU A 79 22.50 2.33 -18.80
CA LEU A 79 21.77 3.60 -18.79
C LEU A 79 20.57 3.53 -17.86
N LEU A 80 19.68 2.55 -18.05
CA LEU A 80 18.50 2.40 -17.20
C LEU A 80 18.90 2.12 -15.75
N LYS A 81 19.95 1.32 -15.53
CA LYS A 81 20.50 1.09 -14.19
C LYS A 81 20.98 2.39 -13.54
N LYS A 82 21.71 3.25 -14.26
CA LYS A 82 22.14 4.55 -13.71
C LYS A 82 20.96 5.49 -13.42
N ILE A 83 19.93 5.49 -14.26
CA ILE A 83 18.70 6.26 -14.04
C ILE A 83 18.02 5.78 -12.73
N GLU A 84 17.93 4.46 -12.53
CA GLU A 84 17.39 3.84 -11.31
C GLU A 84 18.26 4.15 -10.09
N ASP A 85 19.57 3.86 -10.15
CA ASP A 85 20.52 4.04 -9.05
C ASP A 85 20.64 5.52 -8.60
N GLN A 86 20.47 6.47 -9.52
CA GLN A 86 20.55 7.92 -9.23
C GLN A 86 19.18 8.55 -8.94
N ASN A 87 18.08 7.77 -8.93
CA ASN A 87 16.72 8.26 -8.74
C ASN A 87 16.37 9.46 -9.65
N VAL A 88 16.74 9.37 -10.94
CA VAL A 88 16.43 10.44 -11.91
C VAL A 88 14.93 10.48 -12.13
N ILE A 89 14.32 11.65 -11.92
CA ILE A 89 12.88 11.86 -12.13
C ILE A 89 12.58 11.76 -13.63
N LEU A 90 11.68 10.86 -14.02
CA LEU A 90 11.31 10.70 -15.42
C LEU A 90 10.32 11.79 -15.87
N THR A 91 10.67 12.49 -16.95
CA THR A 91 9.72 13.30 -17.71
C THR A 91 8.75 12.40 -18.49
N PRO A 92 7.61 12.92 -18.96
CA PRO A 92 6.72 12.14 -19.83
C PRO A 92 7.39 11.61 -21.10
N LYS A 93 8.31 12.38 -21.70
CA LYS A 93 9.07 11.93 -22.88
C LYS A 93 10.05 10.81 -22.52
N MET A 94 10.71 10.92 -21.36
CA MET A 94 11.57 9.86 -20.86
C MET A 94 10.78 8.59 -20.54
N ALA A 95 9.58 8.70 -19.96
CA ALA A 95 8.73 7.54 -19.69
C ALA A 95 8.39 6.79 -21.00
N LEU A 96 8.09 7.50 -22.10
CA LEU A 96 7.90 6.88 -23.42
C LEU A 96 9.17 6.18 -23.92
N PHE A 97 10.34 6.77 -23.73
CA PHE A 97 11.62 6.14 -24.05
C PHE A 97 11.81 4.83 -23.26
N VAL A 98 11.54 4.84 -21.95
CA VAL A 98 11.67 3.66 -21.08
C VAL A 98 10.63 2.58 -21.45
N GLU A 99 9.40 2.95 -21.80
CA GLU A 99 8.37 2.02 -22.29
C GLU A 99 8.82 1.31 -23.58
N HIS A 100 9.46 2.06 -24.49
CA HIS A 100 10.06 1.47 -25.69
C HIS A 100 11.16 0.47 -25.35
N GLN A 101 12.02 0.76 -24.36
CA GLN A 101 13.03 -0.21 -23.91
C GLN A 101 12.41 -1.45 -23.23
N LYS A 102 11.30 -1.29 -22.50
CA LYS A 102 10.57 -2.42 -21.88
C LYS A 102 10.02 -3.39 -22.92
N ALA A 103 9.56 -2.88 -24.06
CA ALA A 103 8.97 -3.67 -25.13
C ALA A 103 9.99 -4.47 -25.97
N MET A 104 11.28 -4.15 -25.88
CA MET A 104 12.32 -4.84 -26.64
C MET A 104 12.72 -6.17 -25.99
N VAL A 105 12.84 -7.22 -26.81
CA VAL A 105 13.34 -8.54 -26.38
C VAL A 105 14.88 -8.54 -26.40
N PRO A 106 15.56 -8.86 -25.28
CA PRO A 106 17.02 -8.96 -25.27
C PRO A 106 17.53 -10.06 -26.21
N THR A 107 18.53 -9.73 -27.00
CA THR A 107 19.13 -10.63 -28.00
C THR A 107 20.08 -11.61 -27.34
N TYR A 108 20.86 -11.17 -26.35
CA TYR A 108 21.86 -12.02 -25.70
C TYR A 108 21.35 -12.66 -24.44
N GLN A 109 21.62 -13.96 -24.28
CA GLN A 109 21.24 -14.74 -23.11
C GLN A 109 22.46 -15.47 -22.53
N VAL A 110 22.46 -15.70 -21.22
CA VAL A 110 23.46 -16.48 -20.50
C VAL A 110 22.79 -17.74 -19.98
N LEU A 111 23.43 -18.90 -20.16
CA LEU A 111 23.00 -20.15 -19.55
C LEU A 111 23.52 -20.22 -18.11
N GLU A 112 22.61 -20.35 -17.16
CA GLU A 112 22.93 -20.69 -15.78
C GLU A 112 22.64 -22.17 -15.54
N ARG A 113 23.61 -22.86 -14.92
CA ARG A 113 23.51 -24.29 -14.55
C ARG A 113 23.47 -24.40 -13.03
N GLY A 114 22.39 -24.95 -12.48
CA GLY A 114 22.24 -25.18 -11.04
C GLY A 114 21.34 -26.39 -10.76
N ASP A 115 21.69 -27.19 -9.76
CA ASP A 115 20.88 -28.32 -9.25
C ASP A 115 20.29 -29.27 -10.30
N GLY A 116 21.04 -29.54 -11.38
CA GLY A 116 20.62 -30.45 -12.45
C GLY A 116 19.66 -29.85 -13.48
N TYR A 117 19.42 -28.53 -13.41
CA TYR A 117 18.64 -27.77 -14.38
C TYR A 117 19.51 -26.73 -15.11
N GLU A 118 19.16 -26.46 -16.36
CA GLU A 118 19.73 -25.38 -17.16
C GLU A 118 18.62 -24.37 -17.45
N PHE A 119 18.85 -23.09 -17.14
CA PHE A 119 17.93 -22.01 -17.48
C PHE A 119 18.66 -20.88 -18.20
N SER A 120 17.97 -20.26 -19.15
CA SER A 120 18.50 -19.18 -19.98
C SER A 120 17.90 -17.85 -19.52
N ILE A 121 18.76 -16.89 -19.15
CA ILE A 121 18.35 -15.55 -18.75
C ILE A 121 18.93 -14.51 -19.70
N PRO A 122 18.28 -13.34 -19.88
CA PRO A 122 18.89 -12.22 -20.59
C PRO A 122 20.24 -11.84 -19.98
N ALA A 123 21.28 -11.75 -20.81
CA ALA A 123 22.62 -11.30 -20.39
C ALA A 123 22.58 -9.87 -19.82
N PHE A 124 21.68 -9.04 -20.36
CA PHE A 124 21.46 -7.65 -19.96
C PHE A 124 19.96 -7.41 -19.80
N ASN A 125 19.43 -7.57 -18.58
CA ASN A 125 18.00 -7.50 -18.32
C ASN A 125 17.47 -6.06 -18.17
N TYR A 126 17.65 -5.24 -19.21
CA TYR A 126 17.13 -3.88 -19.26
C TYR A 126 15.59 -3.79 -19.24
N PRO A 127 14.79 -4.76 -19.77
CA PRO A 127 13.33 -4.68 -19.67
C PRO A 127 12.83 -4.77 -18.22
N ALA A 128 13.49 -5.55 -17.36
CA ALA A 128 13.13 -5.61 -15.95
C ALA A 128 13.39 -4.29 -15.22
N ILE A 129 14.49 -3.59 -15.53
CA ILE A 129 14.78 -2.25 -14.98
C ILE A 129 13.74 -1.25 -15.49
N ALA A 130 13.45 -1.26 -16.79
CA ALA A 130 12.45 -0.40 -17.41
C ALA A 130 11.08 -0.54 -16.74
N SER A 131 10.64 -1.77 -16.48
CA SER A 131 9.39 -2.07 -15.80
C SER A 131 9.33 -1.45 -14.38
N ARG A 132 10.42 -1.53 -13.61
CA ARG A 132 10.49 -0.92 -12.27
C ARG A 132 10.46 0.60 -12.33
N LEU A 133 11.24 1.20 -13.23
CA LEU A 133 11.27 2.64 -13.45
C LEU A 133 9.89 3.21 -13.81
N LEU A 134 9.16 2.55 -14.71
CA LEU A 134 7.82 2.97 -15.11
C LEU A 134 6.80 2.82 -13.99
N LYS A 135 6.90 1.73 -13.21
CA LYS A 135 6.06 1.53 -12.03
C LYS A 135 6.27 2.66 -11.01
N GLN A 136 7.53 3.03 -10.75
CA GLN A 136 7.85 4.14 -9.86
C GLN A 136 7.32 5.47 -10.40
N TRP A 137 7.55 5.78 -11.68
CA TRP A 137 7.06 7.01 -12.28
C TRP A 137 5.52 7.13 -12.24
N GLN A 138 4.80 6.06 -12.56
CA GLN A 138 3.34 6.06 -12.48
C GLN A 138 2.85 6.29 -11.05
N GLN A 139 3.58 5.75 -10.07
CA GLN A 139 3.31 5.97 -8.65
C GLN A 139 3.61 7.41 -8.22
N ASP A 140 4.68 8.02 -8.71
CA ASP A 140 5.02 9.42 -8.40
C ASP A 140 3.98 10.38 -8.99
N GLN A 141 3.52 10.13 -10.22
CA GLN A 141 2.45 10.91 -10.86
C GLN A 141 1.14 10.82 -10.08
N SER A 142 0.72 9.60 -9.70
CA SER A 142 -0.52 9.45 -8.93
C SER A 142 -0.43 10.05 -7.53
N THR A 143 0.75 9.97 -6.90
CA THR A 143 1.03 10.61 -5.61
C THR A 143 0.89 12.12 -5.73
N LEU A 144 1.56 12.73 -6.73
CA LEU A 144 1.51 14.18 -6.94
C LEU A 144 0.08 14.66 -7.28
N GLU A 145 -0.62 13.95 -8.16
CA GLU A 145 -2.01 14.28 -8.51
C GLU A 145 -2.92 14.22 -7.29
N PHE A 146 -2.81 13.17 -6.48
CA PHE A 146 -3.55 13.01 -5.24
C PHE A 146 -3.26 14.16 -4.25
N VAL A 147 -1.98 14.42 -3.94
CA VAL A 147 -1.59 15.46 -2.99
C VAL A 147 -2.05 16.83 -3.47
N LEU A 148 -1.81 17.21 -4.73
CA LEU A 148 -2.24 18.50 -5.25
C LEU A 148 -3.77 18.66 -5.21
N SER A 149 -4.53 17.62 -5.53
CA SER A 149 -5.99 17.66 -5.50
C SER A 149 -6.51 17.80 -4.06
N ALA A 150 -5.89 17.09 -3.11
CA ALA A 150 -6.25 17.19 -1.69
C ALA A 150 -5.91 18.58 -1.12
N GLU A 151 -4.71 19.09 -1.39
CA GLU A 151 -4.25 20.41 -0.92
C GLU A 151 -5.09 21.57 -1.47
N ARG A 152 -5.64 21.42 -2.68
CA ARG A 152 -6.52 22.42 -3.28
C ARG A 152 -7.99 22.28 -2.83
N GLY A 153 -8.33 21.23 -2.09
CA GLY A 153 -9.72 20.90 -1.77
C GLY A 153 -10.53 20.48 -3.00
N GLU A 154 -9.87 20.09 -4.09
CA GLU A 154 -10.49 19.64 -5.35
C GLU A 154 -10.76 18.13 -5.37
N LEU A 155 -10.17 17.38 -4.42
CA LEU A 155 -10.33 15.93 -4.34
C LEU A 155 -11.73 15.56 -3.79
N ASP A 156 -12.56 14.95 -4.63
CA ASP A 156 -13.75 14.19 -4.20
C ASP A 156 -13.32 12.77 -3.82
N LEU A 157 -13.28 12.48 -2.52
CA LEU A 157 -12.78 11.21 -1.98
C LEU A 157 -13.66 10.03 -2.40
N LYS A 158 -14.98 10.20 -2.49
CA LYS A 158 -15.92 9.14 -2.85
C LYS A 158 -15.77 8.76 -4.32
N GLN A 159 -15.72 9.75 -5.19
CA GLN A 159 -15.49 9.52 -6.61
C GLN A 159 -14.09 8.95 -6.84
N TRP A 160 -13.09 9.46 -6.13
CA TRP A 160 -11.72 8.99 -6.27
C TRP A 160 -11.53 7.56 -5.75
N LEU A 161 -12.18 7.15 -4.67
CA LEU A 161 -12.18 5.76 -4.18
C LEU A 161 -13.23 4.87 -4.88
N SER A 162 -13.54 5.14 -6.15
CA SER A 162 -14.39 4.30 -6.99
C SER A 162 -13.63 3.70 -8.18
N GLY A 163 -14.11 2.58 -8.72
CA GLY A 163 -13.48 1.89 -9.85
C GLY A 163 -13.46 0.38 -9.68
N SER A 164 -12.48 -0.29 -10.30
CA SER A 164 -12.24 -1.71 -10.07
C SER A 164 -11.61 -1.96 -8.69
N ASP A 165 -11.78 -3.16 -8.14
CA ASP A 165 -11.22 -3.53 -6.82
C ASP A 165 -9.71 -3.24 -6.74
N TYR A 166 -8.97 -3.52 -7.81
CA TYR A 166 -7.54 -3.21 -7.90
C TYR A 166 -7.26 -1.70 -7.81
N GLN A 167 -8.05 -0.87 -8.50
CA GLN A 167 -7.90 0.59 -8.44
C GLN A 167 -8.21 1.13 -7.06
N ILE A 168 -9.28 0.62 -6.42
CA ILE A 168 -9.67 1.02 -5.07
C ILE A 168 -8.52 0.68 -4.11
N GLN A 169 -8.02 -0.55 -4.11
CA GLN A 169 -6.92 -0.96 -3.22
C GLN A 169 -5.66 -0.12 -3.42
N ALA A 170 -5.28 0.17 -4.67
CA ALA A 170 -4.11 1.00 -4.96
C ALA A 170 -4.28 2.44 -4.44
N ARG A 171 -5.49 3.01 -4.59
CA ARG A 171 -5.82 4.36 -4.12
C ARG A 171 -5.93 4.45 -2.60
N GLU A 172 -6.54 3.46 -1.96
CA GLU A 172 -6.57 3.38 -0.49
C GLU A 172 -5.15 3.27 0.08
N ALA A 173 -4.29 2.45 -0.51
CA ALA A 173 -2.90 2.33 -0.11
C ALA A 173 -2.12 3.65 -0.28
N LEU A 174 -2.36 4.37 -1.39
CA LEU A 174 -1.79 5.70 -1.61
C LEU A 174 -2.25 6.68 -0.54
N LEU A 175 -3.56 6.79 -0.32
CA LEU A 175 -4.15 7.67 0.69
C LEU A 175 -3.55 7.40 2.07
N ILE A 176 -3.54 6.13 2.51
CA ILE A 176 -3.01 5.74 3.83
C ILE A 176 -1.56 6.16 4.01
N ARG A 177 -0.75 6.06 2.95
CA ARG A 177 0.67 6.40 2.99
C ARG A 177 0.91 7.91 3.01
N GLU A 178 0.12 8.67 2.25
CA GLU A 178 0.32 10.11 2.07
C GLU A 178 -0.45 10.97 3.08
N LEU A 179 -1.33 10.41 3.90
CA LEU A 179 -2.12 11.20 4.86
C LEU A 179 -1.25 12.06 5.79
N ASP A 180 -0.08 11.60 6.22
CA ASP A 180 0.83 12.38 7.07
C ASP A 180 1.57 13.50 6.32
N SER A 181 1.62 13.44 4.98
CA SER A 181 2.29 14.45 4.15
C SER A 181 1.37 15.61 3.77
N LEU A 182 0.06 15.46 4.00
CA LEU A 182 -0.95 16.48 3.74
C LEU A 182 -0.95 17.57 4.81
N SER A 183 -1.34 18.78 4.41
CA SER A 183 -1.60 19.89 5.34
C SER A 183 -2.79 19.60 6.27
N PRO A 184 -2.83 20.19 7.48
CA PRO A 184 -3.99 20.09 8.36
C PRO A 184 -5.30 20.52 7.69
N GLU A 185 -5.24 21.53 6.82
CA GLU A 185 -6.38 22.01 6.04
C GLU A 185 -6.89 20.96 5.04
N ALA A 186 -5.97 20.29 4.33
CA ALA A 186 -6.32 19.21 3.41
C ALA A 186 -6.93 18.02 4.15
N VAL A 187 -6.32 17.58 5.27
CA VAL A 187 -6.87 16.51 6.12
C VAL A 187 -8.27 16.88 6.61
N GLN A 188 -8.48 18.11 7.08
CA GLN A 188 -9.79 18.58 7.52
C GLN A 188 -10.80 18.59 6.36
N GLY A 189 -10.38 18.95 5.15
CA GLY A 189 -11.20 18.85 3.95
C GLY A 189 -11.69 17.42 3.67
N LEU A 190 -10.81 16.42 3.83
CA LEU A 190 -11.17 15.00 3.70
C LEU A 190 -12.13 14.55 4.80
N VAL A 191 -11.90 14.99 6.04
CA VAL A 191 -12.76 14.69 7.19
C VAL A 191 -14.18 15.21 6.96
N VAL A 192 -14.33 16.44 6.48
CA VAL A 192 -15.63 17.07 6.22
C VAL A 192 -16.43 16.30 5.16
N GLN A 193 -15.77 15.72 4.16
CA GLN A 193 -16.46 14.90 3.15
C GLN A 193 -17.09 13.63 3.77
N LEU A 194 -16.51 13.09 4.84
CA LEU A 194 -17.05 11.92 5.53
C LEU A 194 -18.09 12.28 6.60
N THR A 195 -17.89 13.37 7.33
CA THR A 195 -18.73 13.75 8.48
C THR A 195 -19.88 14.68 8.10
N GLY A 196 -19.75 15.40 6.97
CA GLY A 196 -20.74 16.35 6.47
C GLY A 196 -21.86 15.71 5.64
N GLU A 197 -21.63 14.54 5.07
CA GLU A 197 -22.69 13.76 4.42
C GLU A 197 -23.45 12.89 5.43
N ALA A 198 -24.72 12.59 5.14
CA ALA A 198 -25.46 11.62 5.96
C ALA A 198 -24.74 10.26 5.91
N VAL A 199 -24.46 9.69 7.09
CA VAL A 199 -23.71 8.42 7.33
C VAL A 199 -24.13 7.24 6.44
N THR A 200 -25.33 7.29 5.86
CA THR A 200 -25.89 6.25 4.99
C THR A 200 -25.44 6.33 3.53
N SER A 201 -24.70 7.36 3.10
CA SER A 201 -24.40 7.59 1.67
C SER A 201 -23.24 6.74 1.14
N TRP A 202 -22.17 6.55 1.93
CA TRP A 202 -20.95 5.80 1.60
C TRP A 202 -19.88 5.97 2.71
N LEU A 203 -19.05 4.96 2.94
CA LEU A 203 -17.83 5.03 3.76
C LEU A 203 -16.71 4.21 3.08
N PRO A 204 -15.43 4.62 3.18
CA PRO A 204 -14.29 3.86 2.68
C PRO A 204 -14.01 2.63 3.56
N SER A 205 -12.97 1.85 3.23
CA SER A 205 -12.59 0.70 4.04
C SER A 205 -12.25 1.09 5.49
N SER A 206 -12.41 0.13 6.41
CA SER A 206 -12.05 0.31 7.83
C SER A 206 -10.58 0.72 8.01
N GLN A 207 -9.68 0.24 7.15
CA GLN A 207 -8.27 0.61 7.18
C GLN A 207 -8.07 2.11 6.88
N VAL A 208 -8.77 2.63 5.88
CA VAL A 208 -8.76 4.07 5.55
C VAL A 208 -9.37 4.87 6.70
N MET A 209 -10.52 4.44 7.23
CA MET A 209 -11.19 5.12 8.33
C MET A 209 -10.31 5.19 9.59
N VAL A 210 -9.64 4.09 9.95
CA VAL A 210 -8.69 4.06 11.07
C VAL A 210 -7.54 5.03 10.82
N ARG A 211 -6.92 5.01 9.63
CA ARG A 211 -5.79 5.89 9.34
C ARG A 211 -6.18 7.36 9.38
N LEU A 212 -7.33 7.71 8.79
CA LEU A 212 -7.82 9.08 8.81
C LEU A 212 -8.19 9.53 10.23
N ALA A 213 -8.79 8.66 11.04
CA ALA A 213 -9.10 8.96 12.44
C ALA A 213 -7.82 9.22 13.25
N GLN A 214 -6.76 8.44 13.01
CA GLN A 214 -5.46 8.63 13.67
C GLN A 214 -4.79 9.96 13.29
N VAL A 215 -4.78 10.32 12.01
CA VAL A 215 -4.08 11.52 11.52
C VAL A 215 -4.86 12.80 11.84
N SER A 216 -6.19 12.75 11.72
CA SER A 216 -7.04 13.91 12.01
C SER A 216 -7.33 14.11 13.50
N GLU A 217 -7.15 13.06 14.32
CA GLU A 217 -7.60 12.98 15.72
C GLU A 217 -9.05 13.44 15.90
N ASN A 218 -9.88 13.28 14.86
CA ASN A 218 -11.21 13.86 14.84
C ASN A 218 -12.24 12.88 15.47
N PRO A 219 -12.96 13.29 16.53
CA PRO A 219 -13.90 12.42 17.24
C PRO A 219 -15.10 11.99 16.38
N ASP A 220 -15.51 12.80 15.40
CA ASP A 220 -16.61 12.45 14.50
C ASP A 220 -16.20 11.35 13.52
N VAL A 221 -14.94 11.31 13.09
CA VAL A 221 -14.41 10.20 12.26
C VAL A 221 -14.37 8.92 13.07
N TYR A 222 -13.92 8.98 14.33
CA TYR A 222 -13.97 7.83 15.23
C TYR A 222 -15.40 7.34 15.48
N LYS A 223 -16.36 8.27 15.66
CA LYS A 223 -17.77 7.91 15.79
C LYS A 223 -18.26 7.13 14.57
N LEU A 224 -17.93 7.55 13.36
CA LEU A 224 -18.25 6.80 12.14
C LEU A 224 -17.59 5.42 12.14
N LEU A 225 -16.29 5.35 12.45
CA LEU A 225 -15.55 4.09 12.56
C LEU A 225 -16.22 3.10 13.53
N TRP A 226 -16.68 3.57 14.69
CA TRP A 226 -17.35 2.73 15.69
C TRP A 226 -18.76 2.31 15.30
N LEU A 227 -19.39 2.98 14.34
CA LEU A 227 -20.68 2.53 13.77
C LEU A 227 -20.52 1.48 12.67
N MET A 228 -19.31 1.34 12.12
CA MET A 228 -19.02 0.30 11.12
C MET A 228 -19.05 -1.10 11.74
N ARG A 229 -19.23 -2.11 10.88
CA ARG A 229 -19.05 -3.50 11.29
C ARG A 229 -17.63 -3.69 11.79
N ALA A 230 -17.50 -4.21 13.01
CA ALA A 230 -16.21 -4.54 13.59
C ALA A 230 -15.44 -5.55 12.73
N ASP A 231 -14.16 -5.27 12.55
CA ASP A 231 -13.19 -6.11 11.87
C ASP A 231 -11.80 -5.98 12.52
N PHE A 232 -10.81 -6.66 11.96
CA PHE A 232 -9.45 -6.64 12.46
C PHE A 232 -8.86 -5.22 12.59
N GLN A 233 -9.20 -4.29 11.69
CA GLN A 233 -8.66 -2.93 11.72
C GLN A 233 -9.22 -2.14 12.90
N SER A 234 -10.54 -2.18 13.09
CA SER A 234 -11.20 -1.53 14.24
C SER A 234 -10.73 -2.11 15.59
N GLN A 235 -10.51 -3.43 15.67
CA GLN A 235 -9.99 -4.09 16.87
C GLN A 235 -8.54 -3.72 17.15
N SER A 236 -7.70 -3.67 16.11
CA SER A 236 -6.30 -3.24 16.22
C SER A 236 -6.21 -1.80 16.70
N GLU A 237 -7.08 -0.93 16.20
CA GLU A 237 -7.14 0.47 16.63
C GLU A 237 -7.52 0.62 18.10
N LEU A 238 -8.45 -0.18 18.63
CA LEU A 238 -8.76 -0.18 20.07
C LEU A 238 -7.54 -0.55 20.91
N SER A 239 -6.82 -1.60 20.52
CA SER A 239 -5.60 -2.00 21.22
C SER A 239 -4.50 -0.95 21.10
N ARG A 240 -4.45 -0.17 20.00
CA ARG A 240 -3.52 0.97 19.87
C ARG A 240 -3.90 2.11 20.81
N LEU A 241 -5.17 2.54 20.82
CA LEU A 241 -5.68 3.58 21.71
C LEU A 241 -5.42 3.25 23.18
N ALA A 242 -5.60 1.98 23.57
CA ALA A 242 -5.35 1.53 24.93
C ALA A 242 -3.87 1.60 25.32
N LYS A 243 -2.96 1.41 24.37
CA LYS A 243 -1.51 1.58 24.58
C LYS A 243 -1.11 3.04 24.74
N VAL A 244 -1.78 3.96 24.02
CA VAL A 244 -1.55 5.41 24.15
C VAL A 244 -2.08 5.88 25.49
N GLY A 245 -3.33 5.55 25.82
CA GLY A 245 -3.91 5.73 27.15
C GLY A 245 -4.09 7.19 27.59
N ASP A 246 -4.05 8.15 26.67
CA ASP A 246 -4.38 9.55 26.95
C ASP A 246 -5.90 9.76 27.08
N GLU A 247 -6.30 10.94 27.54
CA GLU A 247 -7.71 11.29 27.78
C GLU A 247 -8.57 11.11 26.51
N PHE A 248 -8.05 11.51 25.36
CA PHE A 248 -8.75 11.32 24.08
C PHE A 248 -8.94 9.84 23.76
N SER A 249 -7.88 9.03 23.86
CA SER A 249 -7.91 7.61 23.53
C SER A 249 -8.84 6.84 24.47
N VAL A 250 -8.80 7.13 25.76
CA VAL A 250 -9.70 6.55 26.76
C VAL A 250 -11.16 6.85 26.40
N ASN A 251 -11.46 8.10 26.06
CA ASN A 251 -12.79 8.50 25.59
C ASN A 251 -13.23 7.74 24.33
N GLN A 252 -12.34 7.55 23.36
CA GLN A 252 -12.67 6.78 22.15
C GLN A 252 -12.94 5.30 22.45
N ILE A 253 -12.20 4.67 23.37
CA ILE A 253 -12.46 3.28 23.76
C ILE A 253 -13.81 3.16 24.48
N MET A 254 -14.16 4.11 25.36
CA MET A 254 -15.49 4.15 26.00
C MET A 254 -16.62 4.30 24.97
N LEU A 255 -16.43 5.12 23.95
CA LEU A 255 -17.39 5.27 22.85
C LEU A 255 -17.52 3.97 22.05
N ALA A 256 -16.41 3.34 21.68
CA ALA A 256 -16.38 2.08 20.94
C ALA A 256 -17.09 0.93 21.68
N SER A 257 -17.12 0.96 23.01
CA SER A 257 -17.81 -0.06 23.81
C SER A 257 -19.33 -0.12 23.56
N HIS A 258 -19.91 0.90 22.93
CA HIS A 258 -21.32 0.90 22.53
C HIS A 258 -21.58 0.01 21.31
N ASN A 259 -20.56 -0.27 20.50
CA ASN A 259 -20.66 -1.22 19.40
C ASN A 259 -20.72 -2.65 19.98
N PRO A 260 -21.80 -3.42 19.75
CA PRO A 260 -21.95 -4.76 20.30
C PRO A 260 -20.79 -5.71 19.97
N SER A 261 -20.18 -5.57 18.80
CA SER A 261 -19.07 -6.42 18.35
C SER A 261 -17.71 -6.01 18.89
N LEU A 262 -17.55 -4.77 19.38
CA LEU A 262 -16.30 -4.28 19.99
C LEU A 262 -16.36 -4.21 21.51
N LYS A 263 -17.57 -4.29 22.11
CA LYS A 263 -17.85 -4.09 23.53
C LYS A 263 -16.90 -4.83 24.47
N GLU A 264 -16.78 -6.14 24.29
CA GLU A 264 -15.97 -6.99 25.17
C GLU A 264 -14.49 -6.59 25.12
N GLN A 265 -13.95 -6.40 23.91
CA GLN A 265 -12.58 -5.96 23.73
C GLN A 265 -12.36 -4.55 24.31
N ALA A 266 -13.25 -3.60 24.04
CA ALA A 266 -13.15 -2.24 24.56
C ALA A 266 -13.10 -2.22 26.10
N ILE A 267 -13.98 -2.97 26.76
CA ILE A 267 -14.00 -3.08 28.24
C ILE A 267 -12.71 -3.73 28.75
N LYS A 268 -12.27 -4.81 28.12
CA LYS A 268 -11.01 -5.48 28.45
C LYS A 268 -9.79 -4.56 28.30
N GLU A 269 -9.76 -3.73 27.26
CA GLU A 269 -8.66 -2.77 27.09
C GLU A 269 -8.74 -1.63 28.11
N LEU A 270 -9.93 -1.13 28.46
CA LEU A 270 -10.09 -0.14 29.55
C LEU A 270 -9.58 -0.66 30.89
N THR A 271 -9.84 -1.93 31.23
CA THR A 271 -9.36 -2.51 32.50
C THR A 271 -7.84 -2.70 32.54
N ARG A 272 -7.18 -2.76 31.37
CA ARG A 272 -5.72 -2.91 31.25
C ARG A 272 -4.94 -1.60 31.38
N ILE A 273 -5.58 -0.45 31.19
CA ILE A 273 -4.93 0.86 31.32
C ILE A 273 -4.51 1.05 32.78
N LYS A 274 -3.22 1.33 33.00
CA LYS A 274 -2.63 1.53 34.35
C LYS A 274 -1.90 2.87 34.43
N PRO A 275 -2.22 3.72 35.42
CA PRO A 275 -3.30 3.58 36.39
C PRO A 275 -4.69 3.77 35.76
N MET A 276 -5.72 3.10 36.32
CA MET A 276 -7.10 3.31 35.89
C MET A 276 -7.59 4.68 36.39
N THR A 277 -7.99 5.55 35.46
CA THR A 277 -8.51 6.88 35.78
C THR A 277 -9.88 6.79 36.44
N ASP A 278 -10.26 7.81 37.20
CA ASP A 278 -11.55 7.84 37.89
C ASP A 278 -12.74 7.89 36.92
N GLU A 279 -12.54 8.46 35.73
CA GLU A 279 -13.50 8.42 34.64
C GLU A 279 -13.77 7.00 34.15
N VAL A 280 -12.71 6.20 33.94
CA VAL A 280 -12.85 4.79 33.57
C VAL A 280 -13.54 4.00 34.67
N LYS A 281 -13.21 4.26 35.95
CA LYS A 281 -13.90 3.60 37.08
C LYS A 281 -15.39 3.90 37.09
N ALA A 282 -15.78 5.18 36.94
CA ALA A 282 -17.17 5.59 36.90
C ALA A 282 -17.91 4.92 35.73
N PHE A 283 -17.30 4.93 34.54
CA PHE A 283 -17.85 4.28 33.36
C PHE A 283 -18.06 2.76 33.56
N LEU A 284 -17.08 2.05 34.11
CA LEU A 284 -17.20 0.61 34.36
C LEU A 284 -18.25 0.30 35.43
N ILE A 285 -18.40 1.16 36.45
CA ILE A 285 -19.48 1.05 37.45
C ILE A 285 -20.85 1.18 36.77
N ASP A 286 -21.03 2.16 35.89
CA ASP A 286 -22.29 2.36 35.16
C ASP A 286 -22.60 1.17 34.24
N ARG A 287 -21.57 0.59 33.59
CA ARG A 287 -21.70 -0.64 32.81
C ARG A 287 -22.10 -1.83 33.67
N MET A 288 -21.57 -1.96 34.89
CA MET A 288 -21.95 -3.01 35.84
C MET A 288 -23.38 -2.90 36.38
N ALA A 289 -24.03 -1.74 36.23
CA ALA A 289 -25.46 -1.62 36.55
C ALA A 289 -26.34 -2.34 35.52
N ILE A 290 -25.85 -2.47 34.27
CA ILE A 290 -26.56 -3.11 33.16
C ILE A 290 -26.50 -4.64 33.32
N ARG A 291 -27.68 -5.28 33.31
CA ARG A 291 -27.84 -6.72 33.61
C ARG A 291 -26.91 -7.61 32.78
N ASP A 292 -26.86 -7.35 31.48
CA ASP A 292 -26.18 -8.23 30.52
C ASP A 292 -24.67 -7.95 30.45
N GLU A 293 -24.20 -6.84 31.02
CA GLU A 293 -22.80 -6.41 31.00
C GLU A 293 -22.11 -6.65 32.35
N ALA A 294 -22.86 -6.67 33.46
CA ALA A 294 -22.34 -6.78 34.82
C ALA A 294 -21.38 -7.95 35.04
N SER A 295 -21.75 -9.15 34.57
CA SER A 295 -20.90 -10.33 34.73
C SER A 295 -19.59 -10.19 33.95
N MET A 296 -19.65 -9.69 32.72
CA MET A 296 -18.48 -9.57 31.86
C MET A 296 -17.50 -8.51 32.38
N VAL A 297 -18.01 -7.35 32.80
CA VAL A 297 -17.17 -6.28 33.38
C VAL A 297 -16.49 -6.75 34.67
N ALA A 298 -17.23 -7.43 35.55
CA ALA A 298 -16.69 -7.97 36.79
C ALA A 298 -15.60 -9.02 36.51
N THR A 299 -15.80 -9.92 35.54
CA THR A 299 -14.79 -10.90 35.13
C THR A 299 -13.51 -10.23 34.64
N GLU A 300 -13.61 -9.22 33.76
CA GLU A 300 -12.42 -8.53 33.26
C GLU A 300 -11.68 -7.75 34.36
N LEU A 301 -12.39 -7.15 35.30
CA LEU A 301 -11.78 -6.50 36.46
C LEU A 301 -11.06 -7.50 37.37
N ALA A 302 -11.66 -8.65 37.65
CA ALA A 302 -11.02 -9.71 38.42
C ALA A 302 -9.75 -10.23 37.72
N ASN A 303 -9.81 -10.47 36.41
CA ASN A 303 -8.67 -10.92 35.59
C ASN A 303 -7.50 -9.93 35.60
N GLN A 304 -7.77 -8.63 35.74
CA GLN A 304 -6.73 -7.59 35.84
C GLN A 304 -6.24 -7.32 37.28
N GLY A 305 -6.75 -8.07 38.27
CA GLY A 305 -6.32 -8.00 39.67
C GLY A 305 -7.08 -6.98 40.53
N TYR A 306 -8.25 -6.51 40.11
CA TYR A 306 -9.07 -5.55 40.86
C TYR A 306 -10.09 -6.21 41.80
N THR A 307 -9.79 -7.39 42.35
CA THR A 307 -10.72 -8.15 43.21
C THR A 307 -11.11 -7.40 44.49
N SER A 308 -10.15 -6.75 45.15
CA SER A 308 -10.42 -5.94 46.36
C SER A 308 -11.39 -4.79 46.07
N TRP A 309 -11.22 -4.11 44.94
CA TRP A 309 -12.13 -3.05 44.51
C TRP A 309 -13.53 -3.58 44.18
N LEU A 310 -13.63 -4.77 43.58
CA LEU A 310 -14.91 -5.43 43.34
C LEU A 310 -15.62 -5.80 44.66
N GLU A 311 -14.91 -6.26 45.68
CA GLU A 311 -15.46 -6.54 47.02
C GLU A 311 -16.01 -5.27 47.68
N GLU A 312 -15.26 -4.16 47.59
CA GLU A 312 -15.72 -2.84 48.08
C GLU A 312 -16.98 -2.39 47.34
N LEU A 313 -17.02 -2.54 46.01
CA LEU A 313 -18.18 -2.17 45.20
C LEU A 313 -19.41 -3.02 45.54
N ALA A 314 -19.26 -4.33 45.69
CA ALA A 314 -20.38 -5.23 46.02
C ALA A 314 -21.02 -4.93 47.39
N SER A 315 -20.21 -4.42 48.33
CA SER A 315 -20.62 -4.13 49.71
C SER A 315 -21.13 -2.70 49.92
N HIS A 316 -20.59 -1.70 49.21
CA HIS A 316 -20.88 -0.29 49.46
C HIS A 316 -21.62 0.44 48.33
N ASN A 317 -21.69 -0.13 47.12
CA ASN A 317 -22.28 0.55 45.97
C ASN A 317 -23.62 -0.07 45.55
N GLN A 318 -24.73 0.63 45.82
CA GLN A 318 -26.08 0.16 45.49
C GLN A 318 -26.40 0.15 43.99
N LYS A 319 -25.58 0.80 43.15
CA LYS A 319 -25.80 0.85 41.69
C LYS A 319 -25.36 -0.43 41.01
N VAL A 320 -24.36 -1.12 41.55
CA VAL A 320 -23.82 -2.34 40.95
C VAL A 320 -24.62 -3.57 41.38
N ARG A 321 -24.67 -4.58 40.52
CA ARG A 321 -25.36 -5.84 40.82
C ARG A 321 -24.46 -6.75 41.65
N SER A 322 -24.51 -6.63 42.97
CA SER A 322 -23.64 -7.39 43.90
C SER A 322 -23.65 -8.90 43.64
N SER A 323 -24.79 -9.48 43.24
CA SER A 323 -24.88 -10.91 42.92
C SER A 323 -24.02 -11.34 41.72
N ALA A 324 -23.90 -10.49 40.70
CA ALA A 324 -23.06 -10.77 39.53
C ALA A 324 -21.57 -10.71 39.92
N ILE A 325 -21.18 -9.74 40.75
CA ILE A 325 -19.81 -9.59 41.24
C ILE A 325 -19.42 -10.77 42.13
N LEU A 326 -20.26 -11.13 43.10
CA LEU A 326 -20.00 -12.24 44.02
C LEU A 326 -19.87 -13.58 43.30
N ASN A 327 -20.66 -13.81 42.25
CA ASN A 327 -20.54 -15.01 41.42
C ASN A 327 -19.17 -15.11 40.74
N VAL A 328 -18.63 -13.99 40.23
CA VAL A 328 -17.30 -13.96 39.62
C VAL A 328 -16.20 -14.15 40.64
N LEU A 329 -16.30 -13.53 41.82
CA LEU A 329 -15.31 -13.67 42.90
C LEU A 329 -15.29 -15.08 43.51
N SER A 330 -16.34 -15.88 43.30
CA SER A 330 -16.46 -17.25 43.81
C SER A 330 -15.89 -18.34 42.89
N GLN A 331 -15.47 -17.98 41.67
CA GLN A 331 -14.88 -18.88 40.67
C GLN A 331 -13.37 -18.93 40.78
#